data_AF-A0ABD0KZY2-F1
#
_entry.id   AF-A0ABD0KZY2-F1
#
_cell.length_a   1.000
_cell.length_b   1.000
_cell.length_c   1.000
_cell.angle_alpha   90.00
_cell.angle_beta   90.00
_cell.angle_gamma   90.00
#
_symmetry.space_group_name_H-M   'P 1'
#
loop_
_entity.id
_entity.type
_entity.pdbx_description
1 polymer ?
#
loop_
_entity_poly.entity_id
_entity_poly.type
_entity_poly.pdbx_seq_one_letter_code
_entity_poly.pdbx_strand_id
1 'polypeptide(L)'
;MQLVLSISFYRFGCMLASTAPVLGEFSLLTLCFTPLYCAALELKKIPYEREDVDLRNLPADFVRLNPRKQVPVVVIDGKTFSQSLAILEHLEERWSDKPLLPSDPVQRTQAREIANAIISGIQPLQNGGGPLPKLLEENLTGMTALEWNKFWVNHGFTALEQNLGSTAGKYCVGDEVSFADLCLVPQYINARDRFKMDVSKYPTIQKIAEHCLSTEPFKSVCKV
;
A
#
# COMPACT_ATOMS: atom_id res chain seq x y z
N MET A 1 4.87 43.22 -11.20
CA MET A 1 3.74 42.70 -12.01
C MET A 1 3.52 41.27 -11.58
N GLN A 2 2.58 41.06 -10.67
CA GLN A 2 2.34 39.80 -9.95
C GLN A 2 1.27 39.04 -10.74
N LEU A 3 1.66 37.98 -11.45
CA LEU A 3 0.71 37.11 -12.15
C LEU A 3 -0.06 36.31 -11.09
N VAL A 4 -1.26 36.77 -10.77
CA VAL A 4 -2.29 35.98 -10.12
C VAL A 4 -2.80 34.99 -11.16
N LEU A 5 -2.23 33.79 -11.19
CA LEU A 5 -2.79 32.67 -11.94
C LEU A 5 -3.88 32.04 -11.08
N SER A 6 -5.13 32.19 -11.54
CA SER A 6 -6.25 31.44 -11.00
C SER A 6 -6.00 29.95 -11.21
N ILE A 7 -5.96 29.17 -10.13
CA ILE A 7 -5.89 27.72 -10.19
C ILE A 7 -7.28 27.19 -9.85
N SER A 8 -7.89 26.50 -10.81
CA SER A 8 -9.18 25.84 -10.65
C SER A 8 -9.01 24.60 -9.78
N PHE A 9 -9.70 24.59 -8.65
CA PHE A 9 -9.82 23.45 -7.76
C PHE A 9 -10.79 22.41 -8.37
N TYR A 10 -10.31 21.22 -8.71
CA TYR A 10 -11.17 20.05 -8.85
C TYR A 10 -11.25 19.32 -7.51
N ARG A 11 -11.99 19.92 -6.56
CA ARG A 11 -12.63 19.18 -5.47
C ARG A 11 -13.99 18.72 -5.98
N PHE A 12 -14.36 17.46 -5.74
CA PHE A 12 -15.75 17.02 -5.89
C PHE A 12 -16.66 17.94 -5.05
N GLY A 13 -17.25 18.95 -5.69
CA GLY A 13 -18.47 19.64 -5.25
C GLY A 13 -18.52 20.31 -3.87
N CYS A 14 -17.42 20.77 -3.26
CA CYS A 14 -17.54 21.61 -2.05
C CYS A 14 -16.43 22.67 -1.90
N MET A 15 -16.84 23.94 -1.93
CA MET A 15 -16.01 25.13 -1.69
C MET A 15 -15.62 25.22 -0.22
N LEU A 16 -14.33 25.15 0.10
CA LEU A 16 -13.79 25.78 1.31
C LEU A 16 -12.43 26.41 0.97
N ALA A 17 -12.36 27.72 1.13
CA ALA A 17 -11.14 28.51 1.02
C ALA A 17 -10.23 28.24 2.23
N SER A 18 -8.96 27.95 1.98
CA SER A 18 -7.91 27.94 3.01
C SER A 18 -6.72 28.75 2.52
N THR A 19 -6.23 29.66 3.36
CA THR A 19 -5.23 30.71 3.05
C THR A 19 -3.81 30.33 3.48
N ALA A 20 -3.46 29.04 3.48
CA ALA A 20 -2.09 28.60 3.79
C ALA A 20 -1.25 28.47 2.51
N PRO A 21 0.06 28.82 2.53
CA PRO A 21 0.93 28.68 1.36
C PRO A 21 1.08 27.21 0.98
N VAL A 22 0.55 26.85 -0.19
CA VAL A 22 0.46 25.47 -0.70
C VAL A 22 1.80 25.04 -1.30
N LEU A 23 2.60 24.31 -0.54
CA LEU A 23 3.72 23.52 -1.05
C LEU A 23 3.18 22.18 -1.57
N GLY A 24 2.77 22.14 -2.83
CA GLY A 24 2.37 20.93 -3.57
C GLY A 24 1.08 20.29 -3.06
N GLU A 25 0.00 20.34 -3.83
CA GLU A 25 -1.23 19.61 -3.50
C GLU A 25 -1.02 18.12 -3.74
N PHE A 26 -1.03 17.33 -2.67
CA PHE A 26 -1.05 15.86 -2.71
C PHE A 26 -2.46 15.39 -2.39
N SER A 27 -3.11 14.71 -3.33
CA SER A 27 -4.38 14.04 -3.09
C SER A 27 -4.21 12.54 -3.27
N LEU A 28 -4.48 11.78 -2.21
CA LEU A 28 -4.36 10.32 -2.13
C LEU A 28 -5.76 9.69 -2.08
N LEU A 29 -6.12 8.90 -3.10
CA LEU A 29 -7.41 8.19 -3.19
C LEU A 29 -7.21 6.68 -2.97
N THR A 30 -7.71 6.08 -1.88
CA THR A 30 -7.27 4.71 -1.48
C THR A 30 -8.29 3.78 -0.78
N LEU A 31 -7.99 2.46 -0.81
CA LEU A 31 -8.54 1.38 0.06
C LEU A 31 -7.50 0.23 0.22
N CYS A 32 -7.64 -0.59 1.28
CA CYS A 32 -6.94 -1.84 1.67
C CYS A 32 -5.40 -1.80 1.79
N PHE A 33 -4.69 -1.15 0.87
CA PHE A 33 -3.26 -0.82 0.97
C PHE A 33 -3.03 0.65 1.31
N THR A 34 -4.08 1.40 1.68
CA THR A 34 -3.98 2.76 2.20
C THR A 34 -2.90 2.94 3.26
N PRO A 35 -2.77 2.05 4.26
CA PRO A 35 -1.81 2.26 5.33
C PRO A 35 -0.35 2.24 4.87
N LEU A 36 -0.04 1.54 3.76
CA LEU A 36 1.29 1.54 3.15
C LEU A 36 1.71 2.94 2.69
N TYR A 37 0.83 3.68 1.99
CA TYR A 37 1.21 4.99 1.42
C TYR A 37 1.23 6.05 2.50
N CYS A 38 0.25 6.02 3.41
CA CYS A 38 0.24 6.90 4.57
C CYS A 38 1.53 6.73 5.39
N ALA A 39 1.94 5.48 5.67
CA ALA A 39 3.21 5.22 6.35
C ALA A 39 4.41 5.74 5.56
N ALA A 40 4.49 5.50 4.25
CA ALA A 40 5.60 5.98 3.42
C ALA A 40 5.69 7.52 3.40
N LEU A 41 4.56 8.21 3.24
CA LEU A 41 4.47 9.67 3.26
C LEU A 41 4.86 10.22 4.63
N GLU A 42 4.41 9.62 5.72
CA GLU A 42 4.75 10.04 7.09
C GLU A 42 6.23 9.82 7.43
N LEU A 43 6.81 8.67 7.06
CA LEU A 43 8.25 8.41 7.23
C LEU A 43 9.10 9.43 6.44
N LYS A 44 8.66 9.78 5.22
CA LYS A 44 9.30 10.82 4.41
C LYS A 44 8.96 12.24 4.86
N LYS A 45 8.02 12.41 5.81
CA LYS A 45 7.45 13.68 6.28
C LYS A 45 6.90 14.54 5.13
N ILE A 46 6.18 13.91 4.22
CA ILE A 46 5.51 14.56 3.08
C ILE A 46 4.05 14.83 3.51
N PRO A 47 3.58 16.09 3.49
CA PRO A 47 2.19 16.40 3.78
C PRO A 47 1.28 15.84 2.68
N TYR A 48 0.09 15.36 3.06
CA TYR A 48 -0.87 14.81 2.12
C TYR A 48 -2.32 15.04 2.54
N GLU A 49 -3.22 15.18 1.56
CA GLU A 49 -4.65 15.02 1.75
C GLU A 49 -5.06 13.60 1.32
N ARG A 50 -5.95 12.98 2.09
CA ARG A 50 -6.49 11.65 1.81
C ARG A 50 -8.00 11.74 1.58
N GLU A 51 -8.46 11.06 0.55
CA GLU A 51 -9.87 10.86 0.24
C GLU A 51 -10.13 9.35 0.05
N ASP A 52 -11.13 8.83 0.75
CA ASP A 52 -11.50 7.41 0.65
C ASP A 52 -12.57 7.21 -0.43
N VAL A 53 -12.43 6.15 -1.23
CA VAL A 53 -13.35 5.87 -2.35
C VAL A 53 -14.02 4.50 -2.16
N ASP A 54 -15.35 4.44 -2.31
CA ASP A 54 -16.08 3.17 -2.32
C ASP A 54 -15.87 2.46 -3.67
N LEU A 55 -15.07 1.39 -3.67
CA LEU A 55 -14.78 0.60 -4.87
C LEU A 55 -16.04 -0.09 -5.48
N ARG A 56 -17.13 -0.20 -4.72
CA ARG A 56 -18.41 -0.74 -5.22
C ARG A 56 -19.21 0.32 -5.98
N ASN A 57 -18.90 1.59 -5.77
CA ASN A 57 -19.59 2.73 -6.38
C ASN A 57 -18.59 3.85 -6.71
N LEU A 58 -17.75 3.60 -7.71
CA LEU A 58 -16.72 4.55 -8.12
C LEU A 58 -17.33 5.75 -8.87
N PRO A 59 -17.00 7.00 -8.48
CA PRO A 59 -17.39 8.18 -9.24
C PRO A 59 -16.85 8.15 -10.67
N ALA A 60 -17.60 8.67 -11.65
CA ALA A 60 -17.18 8.71 -13.05
C ALA A 60 -15.83 9.42 -13.26
N ASP A 61 -15.57 10.46 -12.48
CA ASP A 61 -14.32 11.19 -12.50
C ASP A 61 -13.13 10.35 -11.99
N PHE A 62 -13.33 9.49 -10.99
CA PHE A 62 -12.31 8.54 -10.55
C PHE A 62 -11.99 7.53 -11.67
N VAL A 63 -13.01 7.03 -12.36
CA VAL A 63 -12.82 6.10 -13.49
C VAL A 63 -12.03 6.75 -14.62
N ARG A 64 -12.21 8.06 -14.85
CA ARG A 64 -11.41 8.82 -15.81
C ARG A 64 -9.94 8.97 -15.37
N LEU A 65 -9.70 9.19 -14.08
CA LEU A 65 -8.35 9.28 -13.52
C LEU A 65 -7.59 7.94 -13.57
N ASN A 66 -8.28 6.84 -13.26
CA ASN A 66 -7.72 5.49 -13.36
C ASN A 66 -8.73 4.52 -13.99
N PRO A 67 -8.62 4.28 -15.31
CA PRO A 67 -9.48 3.34 -16.03
C PRO A 67 -9.43 1.90 -15.51
N ARG A 68 -8.38 1.54 -14.75
CA ARG A 68 -8.28 0.22 -14.09
C ARG A 68 -9.21 0.07 -12.90
N LYS A 69 -9.85 1.16 -12.44
CA LYS A 69 -10.79 1.14 -11.29
C LYS A 69 -10.14 0.56 -10.02
N GLN A 70 -8.84 0.83 -9.86
CA GLN A 70 -8.02 0.34 -8.78
C GLN A 70 -7.52 1.51 -7.93
N VAL A 71 -7.22 1.19 -6.68
CA VAL A 71 -6.55 2.06 -5.73
C VAL A 71 -5.20 1.47 -5.35
N PRO A 72 -4.19 2.27 -5.01
CA PRO A 72 -4.22 3.75 -4.89
C PRO A 72 -4.27 4.49 -6.23
N VAL A 73 -4.66 5.75 -6.16
CA VAL A 73 -4.30 6.80 -7.14
C VAL A 73 -3.70 7.97 -6.35
N VAL A 74 -2.57 8.48 -6.81
CA VAL A 74 -1.89 9.64 -6.20
C VAL A 74 -1.78 10.75 -7.21
N VAL A 75 -2.12 11.97 -6.82
CA VAL A 75 -1.85 13.17 -7.60
C VAL A 75 -0.68 13.92 -6.96
N ILE A 76 0.38 14.16 -7.75
CA ILE A 76 1.58 14.89 -7.34
C ILE A 76 1.84 15.96 -8.39
N ASP A 77 1.80 17.24 -8.01
CA ASP A 77 1.92 18.40 -8.91
C ASP A 77 1.01 18.31 -10.15
N GLY A 78 -0.25 17.92 -9.94
CA GLY A 78 -1.23 17.75 -11.02
C GLY A 78 -1.00 16.53 -11.92
N LYS A 79 0.03 15.70 -11.66
CA LYS A 79 0.26 14.43 -12.37
C LYS A 79 -0.33 13.27 -11.60
N THR A 80 -1.06 12.42 -12.30
CA THR A 80 -1.71 11.24 -11.72
C THR A 80 -0.82 10.01 -11.87
N PHE A 81 -0.56 9.33 -10.75
CA PHE A 81 0.16 8.08 -10.67
C PHE A 81 -0.75 6.98 -10.09
N SER A 82 -0.55 5.77 -10.58
CA SER A 82 -1.18 4.55 -10.08
C SER A 82 -0.12 3.45 -10.01
N GLN A 83 -0.50 2.27 -9.50
CA GLN A 83 0.38 1.14 -9.21
C GLN A 83 1.25 1.35 -7.98
N SER A 84 1.14 0.40 -7.06
CA SER A 84 1.65 0.51 -5.70
C SER A 84 3.14 0.77 -5.62
N LEU A 85 3.94 -0.07 -6.28
CA LEU A 85 5.40 0.05 -6.26
C LEU A 85 5.88 1.24 -7.09
N ALA A 86 5.22 1.56 -8.21
CA ALA A 86 5.62 2.72 -9.01
C ALA A 86 5.48 4.03 -8.23
N ILE A 87 4.43 4.16 -7.42
CA ILE A 87 4.26 5.29 -6.50
C ILE A 87 5.38 5.31 -5.46
N LEU A 88 5.70 4.18 -4.81
CA LEU A 88 6.79 4.13 -3.82
C LEU A 88 8.15 4.48 -4.43
N GLU A 89 8.47 3.96 -5.61
CA GLU A 89 9.70 4.29 -6.33
C GLU A 89 9.76 5.79 -6.68
N HIS A 90 8.65 6.38 -7.14
CA HIS A 90 8.59 7.82 -7.39
C HIS A 90 8.85 8.64 -6.12
N LEU A 91 8.26 8.25 -4.99
CA LEU A 91 8.51 8.91 -3.70
C LEU A 91 9.98 8.76 -3.27
N GLU A 92 10.59 7.61 -3.54
CA GLU A 92 12.00 7.34 -3.22
C GLU A 92 12.96 8.16 -4.09
N GLU A 93 12.71 8.24 -5.39
CA GLU A 93 13.50 9.04 -6.33
C GLU A 93 13.42 10.54 -6.02
N ARG A 94 12.23 11.02 -5.66
CA ARG A 94 11.98 12.45 -5.47
C ARG A 94 12.34 12.98 -4.08
N TRP A 95 12.20 12.15 -3.04
CA TRP A 95 12.57 12.50 -1.66
C TRP A 95 13.64 11.53 -1.13
N SER A 96 14.83 11.65 -1.71
CA SER A 96 15.99 10.79 -1.43
C SER A 96 16.62 10.99 -0.05
N ASP A 97 16.38 12.13 0.61
CA ASP A 97 17.01 12.47 1.90
C ASP A 97 16.49 11.64 3.08
N LYS A 98 15.40 10.90 2.89
CA LYS A 98 14.81 9.97 3.86
C LYS A 98 14.50 8.65 3.15
N PRO A 99 15.54 7.85 2.87
CA PRO A 99 15.38 6.65 2.06
C PRO A 99 14.50 5.63 2.77
N LEU A 100 13.63 4.97 2.02
CA LEU A 100 12.84 3.81 2.45
C LEU A 100 13.40 2.51 1.85
N LEU A 101 14.63 2.59 1.36
CA LEU A 101 15.38 1.47 0.86
C LEU A 101 16.81 1.52 1.43
N PRO A 102 17.37 0.37 1.83
CA PRO A 102 18.75 0.30 2.32
C PRO A 102 19.76 0.85 1.31
N SER A 103 20.85 1.43 1.81
CA SER A 103 21.95 1.91 0.97
C SER A 103 22.78 0.76 0.38
N ASP A 104 22.91 -0.34 1.11
CA ASP A 104 23.57 -1.56 0.64
C ASP A 104 22.80 -2.16 -0.55
N PRO A 105 23.43 -2.38 -1.71
CA PRO A 105 22.74 -2.85 -2.92
C PRO A 105 22.05 -4.22 -2.75
N VAL A 106 22.60 -5.12 -1.93
CA VAL A 106 22.02 -6.46 -1.70
C VAL A 106 20.74 -6.31 -0.89
N GLN A 107 20.79 -5.61 0.24
CA GLN A 107 19.61 -5.33 1.06
C GLN A 107 18.56 -4.51 0.30
N ARG A 108 18.99 -3.58 -0.55
CA ARG A 108 18.11 -2.81 -1.43
C ARG A 108 17.36 -3.67 -2.43
N THR A 109 17.99 -4.74 -2.89
CA THR A 109 17.40 -5.75 -3.78
C THR A 109 16.43 -6.63 -2.99
N GLN A 110 16.84 -7.15 -1.84
CA GLN A 110 16.00 -7.96 -0.96
C GLN A 110 14.71 -7.24 -0.54
N ALA A 111 14.79 -5.94 -0.22
CA ALA A 111 13.62 -5.14 0.13
C ALA A 111 12.62 -5.06 -1.04
N ARG A 112 13.11 -4.92 -2.28
CA ARG A 112 12.26 -4.96 -3.49
C ARG A 112 11.71 -6.33 -3.79
N GLU A 113 12.50 -7.38 -3.60
CA GLU A 113 12.07 -8.76 -3.83
C GLU A 113 10.91 -9.12 -2.92
N ILE A 114 11.03 -8.83 -1.62
CA ILE A 114 9.96 -9.06 -0.64
C ILE A 114 8.72 -8.22 -0.99
N ALA A 115 8.89 -6.94 -1.30
CA ALA A 115 7.79 -6.07 -1.68
C ALA A 115 7.04 -6.57 -2.93
N ASN A 116 7.78 -7.03 -3.96
CA ASN A 116 7.21 -7.62 -5.17
C ASN A 116 6.54 -8.98 -4.91
N ALA A 117 7.14 -9.83 -4.08
CA ALA A 117 6.54 -11.11 -3.70
C ALA A 117 5.14 -10.89 -3.11
N ILE A 118 4.97 -9.84 -2.31
CA ILE A 118 3.66 -9.48 -1.75
C ILE A 118 2.75 -8.83 -2.79
N ILE A 119 3.18 -7.73 -3.43
CA ILE A 119 2.32 -6.91 -4.30
C ILE A 119 1.96 -7.60 -5.61
N SER A 120 2.86 -8.42 -6.14
CA SER A 120 2.68 -9.09 -7.42
C SER A 120 2.38 -10.58 -7.27
N GLY A 121 2.93 -11.23 -6.22
CA GLY A 121 2.80 -12.68 -6.00
C GLY A 121 1.66 -13.11 -5.08
N ILE A 122 1.21 -12.24 -4.17
CA ILE A 122 0.12 -12.57 -3.23
C ILE A 122 -1.12 -11.73 -3.53
N GLN A 123 -0.96 -10.41 -3.49
CA GLN A 123 -2.07 -9.45 -3.52
C GLN A 123 -3.03 -9.63 -4.70
N PRO A 124 -2.56 -9.79 -5.96
CA PRO A 124 -3.46 -9.83 -7.11
C PRO A 124 -4.34 -11.08 -7.13
N LEU A 125 -3.88 -12.16 -6.50
CA LEU A 125 -4.57 -13.44 -6.45
C LEU A 125 -5.66 -13.47 -5.36
N GLN A 126 -5.53 -12.65 -4.31
CA GLN A 126 -6.51 -12.56 -3.21
C GLN A 126 -7.42 -11.32 -3.28
N ASN A 127 -7.16 -10.39 -4.20
CA ASN A 127 -7.85 -9.11 -4.23
C ASN A 127 -9.35 -9.29 -4.50
N GLY A 128 -10.17 -9.16 -3.44
CA GLY A 128 -11.63 -9.29 -3.51
C GLY A 128 -12.36 -8.26 -4.38
N GLY A 129 -11.68 -7.23 -4.90
CA GLY A 129 -12.25 -6.33 -5.92
C GLY A 129 -12.05 -6.81 -7.36
N GLY A 130 -11.30 -7.89 -7.59
CA GLY A 130 -11.11 -8.49 -8.91
C GLY A 130 -12.25 -9.45 -9.29
N PRO A 131 -12.40 -9.78 -10.59
CA PRO A 131 -13.42 -10.73 -11.03
C PRO A 131 -13.12 -12.16 -10.57
N LEU A 132 -11.87 -12.47 -10.21
CA LEU A 132 -11.41 -13.84 -9.99
C LEU A 132 -12.09 -14.54 -8.79
N PRO A 133 -12.19 -13.96 -7.58
CA PRO A 133 -12.89 -14.63 -6.48
C PRO A 133 -14.37 -14.89 -6.78
N LYS A 134 -15.03 -13.97 -7.48
CA LYS A 134 -16.42 -14.13 -7.93
C LYS A 134 -16.57 -15.24 -8.99
N LEU A 135 -15.66 -15.29 -9.97
CA LEU A 135 -15.66 -16.32 -11.01
C LEU A 135 -15.35 -17.72 -10.47
N LEU A 136 -14.53 -17.81 -9.42
CA LEU A 136 -14.19 -19.09 -8.76
C LEU A 136 -15.41 -19.69 -8.04
N GLU A 137 -16.18 -18.87 -7.33
CA GLU A 137 -17.44 -19.28 -6.69
C GLU A 137 -18.47 -19.73 -7.71
N GLU A 138 -18.49 -19.11 -8.89
CA GLU A 138 -19.52 -19.35 -9.89
C GLU A 138 -19.23 -20.55 -10.80
N ASN A 139 -17.97 -20.91 -11.15
CA ASN A 139 -17.76 -21.79 -12.32
C ASN A 139 -16.51 -22.70 -12.41
N LEU A 140 -15.48 -22.64 -11.54
CA LEU A 140 -14.17 -23.23 -11.92
C LEU A 140 -13.57 -24.29 -10.99
N THR A 141 -13.75 -24.23 -9.67
CA THR A 141 -12.95 -25.07 -8.75
C THR A 141 -13.74 -25.71 -7.60
N GLY A 142 -14.99 -25.30 -7.37
CA GLY A 142 -15.75 -25.71 -6.19
C GLY A 142 -15.21 -25.16 -4.86
N MET A 143 -14.19 -24.30 -4.91
CA MET A 143 -13.66 -23.58 -3.73
C MET A 143 -14.38 -22.24 -3.57
N THR A 144 -14.61 -21.83 -2.33
CA THR A 144 -15.07 -20.48 -1.99
C THR A 144 -13.97 -19.45 -2.23
N ALA A 145 -14.34 -18.18 -2.43
CA ALA A 145 -13.37 -17.07 -2.50
C ALA A 145 -12.45 -17.01 -1.26
N LEU A 146 -12.99 -17.32 -0.08
CA LEU A 146 -12.22 -17.31 1.16
C LEU A 146 -11.16 -18.42 1.19
N GLU A 147 -11.49 -19.63 0.76
CA GLU A 147 -10.53 -20.74 0.67
C GLU A 147 -9.42 -20.44 -0.33
N TRP A 148 -9.77 -19.86 -1.47
CA TRP A 148 -8.80 -19.40 -2.46
C TRP A 148 -7.84 -18.35 -1.89
N ASN A 149 -8.39 -17.33 -1.23
CA ASN A 149 -7.59 -16.27 -0.61
C ASN A 149 -6.64 -16.85 0.45
N LYS A 150 -7.14 -17.73 1.32
CA LYS A 150 -6.33 -18.41 2.34
C LYS A 150 -5.22 -19.24 1.70
N PHE A 151 -5.50 -19.97 0.62
CA PHE A 151 -4.50 -20.76 -0.10
C PHE A 151 -3.34 -19.91 -0.60
N TRP A 152 -3.62 -18.81 -1.31
CA TRP A 152 -2.56 -17.96 -1.87
C TRP A 152 -1.79 -17.17 -0.83
N VAL A 153 -2.47 -16.70 0.23
CA VAL A 153 -1.77 -16.07 1.35
C VAL A 153 -0.89 -17.10 2.06
N ASN A 154 -1.36 -18.33 2.27
CA ASN A 154 -0.57 -19.38 2.91
C ASN A 154 0.66 -19.75 2.06
N HIS A 155 0.49 -19.90 0.75
CA HIS A 155 1.57 -20.16 -0.19
C HIS A 155 2.65 -19.06 -0.14
N GLY A 156 2.22 -17.79 -0.25
CA GLY A 156 3.11 -16.65 -0.22
C GLY A 156 3.80 -16.43 1.12
N PHE A 157 3.07 -16.55 2.24
CA PHE A 157 3.64 -16.40 3.58
C PHE A 157 4.62 -17.51 3.93
N THR A 158 4.39 -18.74 3.46
CA THR A 158 5.35 -19.84 3.66
C THR A 158 6.69 -19.53 3.01
N ALA A 159 6.70 -19.06 1.76
CA ALA A 159 7.92 -18.67 1.07
C ALA A 159 8.57 -17.43 1.70
N LEU A 160 7.76 -16.43 2.05
CA LEU A 160 8.25 -15.19 2.64
C LEU A 160 8.89 -15.41 4.02
N GLU A 161 8.29 -16.26 4.86
CA GLU A 161 8.84 -16.62 6.18
C GLU A 161 10.25 -17.23 6.06
N GLN A 162 10.50 -18.05 5.04
CA GLN A 162 11.82 -18.61 4.76
C GLN A 162 12.82 -17.53 4.33
N ASN A 163 12.41 -16.64 3.41
CA ASN A 163 13.28 -15.54 2.95
C ASN A 163 13.68 -14.62 4.10
N LEU A 164 12.71 -14.26 4.95
CA LEU A 164 12.91 -13.40 6.12
C LEU A 164 13.90 -14.00 7.12
N GLY A 165 14.05 -15.32 7.19
CA GLY A 165 15.06 -15.97 8.03
C GLY A 165 16.51 -15.56 7.73
N SER A 166 16.77 -15.00 6.53
CA SER A 166 18.10 -14.53 6.12
C SER A 166 18.24 -13.01 6.02
N THR A 167 17.12 -12.27 6.00
CA THR A 167 17.12 -10.81 5.76
C THR A 167 16.66 -10.01 6.97
N ALA A 168 15.82 -10.58 7.83
CA ALA A 168 15.14 -9.83 8.88
C ALA A 168 16.07 -9.46 10.03
N GLY A 169 15.95 -8.22 10.49
CA GLY A 169 16.42 -7.76 11.79
C GLY A 169 15.21 -7.38 12.66
N LYS A 170 15.11 -6.11 13.00
CA LYS A 170 13.89 -5.50 13.59
C LYS A 170 12.73 -5.45 12.59
N TYR A 171 13.05 -5.32 11.30
CA TYR A 171 12.12 -5.23 10.18
C TYR A 171 12.40 -6.32 9.13
N CYS A 172 11.73 -6.30 7.99
CA CYS A 172 11.88 -7.30 6.94
C CYS A 172 13.32 -7.40 6.40
N VAL A 173 14.02 -6.28 6.35
CA VAL A 173 15.42 -6.19 5.90
C VAL A 173 16.20 -5.32 6.88
N GLY A 174 16.99 -5.95 7.74
CA GLY A 174 17.77 -5.27 8.77
C GLY A 174 16.89 -4.53 9.80
N ASP A 175 17.37 -3.38 10.26
CA ASP A 175 16.83 -2.68 11.43
C ASP A 175 16.13 -1.36 11.12
N GLU A 176 15.94 -1.03 9.84
CA GLU A 176 15.19 0.13 9.36
C GLU A 176 13.98 -0.27 8.52
N VAL A 177 12.92 0.55 8.55
CA VAL A 177 11.71 0.32 7.75
C VAL A 177 12.03 0.44 6.28
N SER A 178 11.57 -0.51 5.47
CA SER A 178 11.75 -0.51 4.03
C SER A 178 10.45 -0.71 3.25
N PHE A 179 10.53 -0.70 1.92
CA PHE A 179 9.43 -1.10 1.04
C PHE A 179 8.82 -2.46 1.43
N ALA A 180 9.64 -3.40 1.91
CA ALA A 180 9.17 -4.71 2.33
C ALA A 180 8.15 -4.61 3.47
N ASP A 181 8.44 -3.84 4.50
CA ASP A 181 7.58 -3.65 5.68
C ASP A 181 6.28 -2.94 5.34
N LEU A 182 6.40 -1.90 4.51
CA LEU A 182 5.26 -1.17 3.99
C LEU A 182 4.27 -2.12 3.30
N CYS A 183 4.76 -3.14 2.59
CA CYS A 183 3.93 -4.13 1.91
C CYS A 183 3.45 -5.24 2.85
N LEU A 184 4.30 -5.68 3.78
CA LEU A 184 4.03 -6.79 4.69
C LEU A 184 2.88 -6.46 5.64
N VAL A 185 2.92 -5.28 6.28
CA VAL A 185 1.95 -4.89 7.30
C VAL A 185 0.49 -4.96 6.81
N PRO A 186 0.08 -4.31 5.70
CA PRO A 186 -1.29 -4.42 5.20
C PRO A 186 -1.66 -5.84 4.76
N GLN A 187 -0.71 -6.61 4.22
CA GLN A 187 -0.95 -8.00 3.84
C GLN A 187 -1.15 -8.89 5.08
N TYR A 188 -0.41 -8.66 6.15
CA TYR A 188 -0.58 -9.32 7.44
C TYR A 188 -1.94 -9.00 8.08
N ILE A 189 -2.35 -7.71 8.07
CA ILE A 189 -3.69 -7.30 8.53
C ILE A 189 -4.78 -8.03 7.74
N ASN A 190 -4.66 -8.11 6.40
CA ASN A 190 -5.60 -8.85 5.59
C ASN A 190 -5.67 -10.34 5.99
N ALA A 191 -4.52 -10.98 6.19
CA ALA A 191 -4.47 -12.38 6.62
C ALA A 191 -5.17 -12.59 7.98
N ARG A 192 -4.83 -11.77 8.98
CA ARG A 192 -5.34 -11.86 10.35
C ARG A 192 -6.80 -11.46 10.46
N ASP A 193 -7.16 -10.29 9.95
CA ASP A 193 -8.43 -9.64 10.26
C ASP A 193 -9.50 -9.88 9.20
N ARG A 194 -9.12 -9.89 7.93
CA ARG A 194 -10.08 -10.11 6.83
C ARG A 194 -10.30 -11.58 6.55
N PHE A 195 -9.23 -12.36 6.47
CA PHE A 195 -9.29 -13.79 6.14
C PHE A 195 -9.31 -14.70 7.36
N LYS A 196 -9.15 -14.15 8.58
CA LYS A 196 -9.19 -14.91 9.84
C LYS A 196 -8.25 -16.12 9.80
N MET A 197 -7.04 -15.93 9.27
CA MET A 197 -6.00 -16.96 9.21
C MET A 197 -5.28 -17.05 10.56
N ASP A 198 -4.86 -18.26 10.91
CA ASP A 198 -3.91 -18.49 11.99
C ASP A 198 -2.51 -18.05 11.54
N VAL A 199 -2.14 -16.83 11.89
CA VAL A 199 -0.84 -16.22 11.55
C VAL A 199 0.30 -16.67 12.45
N SER A 200 0.02 -17.41 13.54
CA SER A 200 1.06 -17.93 14.44
C SER A 200 2.00 -18.95 13.78
N LYS A 201 1.58 -19.51 12.64
CA LYS A 201 2.40 -20.37 11.77
C LYS A 201 3.57 -19.64 11.11
N TYR A 202 3.56 -18.30 11.13
CA TYR A 202 4.58 -17.44 10.53
C TYR A 202 5.20 -16.52 11.59
N PRO A 203 5.99 -17.07 12.53
CA PRO A 203 6.44 -16.34 13.71
C PRO A 203 7.29 -15.11 13.37
N THR A 204 8.11 -15.14 12.32
CA THR A 204 8.94 -14.01 11.89
C THR A 204 8.07 -12.92 11.27
N ILE A 205 7.18 -13.27 10.34
CA ILE A 205 6.19 -12.34 9.78
C ILE A 205 5.36 -11.70 10.90
N GLN A 206 4.84 -12.49 11.83
CA GLN A 206 4.04 -12.00 12.95
C GLN A 206 4.85 -11.03 13.82
N LYS A 207 6.07 -11.41 14.21
CA LYS A 207 6.95 -10.57 15.03
C LYS A 207 7.19 -9.20 14.37
N ILE A 208 7.55 -9.20 13.09
CA ILE A 208 7.83 -7.96 12.34
C ILE A 208 6.56 -7.12 12.22
N ALA A 209 5.45 -7.71 11.78
CA ALA A 209 4.21 -6.98 11.55
C ALA A 209 3.64 -6.38 12.85
N GLU A 210 3.65 -7.14 13.94
CA GLU A 210 3.20 -6.63 15.24
C GLU A 210 4.14 -5.56 15.81
N HIS A 211 5.46 -5.72 15.62
CA HIS A 211 6.43 -4.66 15.95
C HIS A 211 6.11 -3.37 15.18
N CYS A 212 5.93 -3.44 13.85
CA CYS A 212 5.51 -2.31 13.04
C CYS A 212 4.23 -1.68 13.59
N LEU A 213 3.17 -2.48 13.78
CA LEU A 213 1.86 -2.00 14.27
C LEU A 213 1.89 -1.37 15.66
N SER A 214 2.93 -1.64 16.46
CA SER A 214 3.14 -1.02 17.78
C SER A 214 3.85 0.34 17.71
N THR A 215 4.38 0.73 16.54
CA THR A 215 5.22 1.91 16.34
C THR A 215 4.65 2.89 15.32
N GLU A 216 4.98 4.17 15.43
CA GLU A 216 4.63 5.15 14.41
C GLU A 216 5.49 4.96 13.13
N PRO A 217 4.95 5.23 11.93
CA PRO A 217 3.58 5.68 11.67
C PRO A 217 2.54 4.55 11.59
N PHE A 218 2.95 3.29 11.47
CA PHE A 218 2.03 2.16 11.25
C PHE A 218 0.90 2.10 12.28
N LYS A 219 1.19 2.38 13.55
CA LYS A 219 0.19 2.44 14.63
C LYS A 219 -0.95 3.43 14.34
N SER A 220 -0.64 4.61 13.81
CA SER A 220 -1.65 5.65 13.55
C SER A 220 -2.37 5.46 12.22
N VAL A 221 -1.69 4.96 11.18
CA VAL A 221 -2.26 4.82 9.82
C VAL A 221 -2.94 3.48 9.58
N CYS A 222 -2.58 2.43 10.31
CA CYS A 222 -3.15 1.08 10.20
C CYS A 222 -4.27 0.82 11.22
N LYS A 223 -4.91 1.85 11.79
CA LYS A 223 -5.99 1.67 12.79
C LYS A 223 -7.03 0.66 12.27
N VAL A 224 -6.99 -0.51 12.90
CA VAL A 224 -7.93 -1.63 12.72
C VAL A 224 -9.17 -1.37 13.55
#